data_AF-A0A0G4GLS6-F1
#
_entry.id   AF-A0A0G4GLS6-F1
#
_cell.length_a   1.000
_cell.length_b   1.000
_cell.length_c   1.000
_cell.angle_alpha   90.00
_cell.angle_beta   90.00
_cell.angle_gamma   90.00
#
_symmetry.space_group_name_H-M   'P 1'
#
loop_
_entity.id
_entity.type
_entity.pdbx_description
1 polymer ?
#
loop_
_entity_poly.entity_id
_entity_poly.type
_entity_poly.pdbx_seq_one_letter_code
_entity_poly.pdbx_strand_id
1 'polypeptide(L)'
;MVQNYVFNDALLQDAITFADKHCDIFEDTPEQKLEYTTVYNDFKQLFETKVETYLSEKGVTMEQFEEVLTKHKDDENSKMVVELLWACASYEMFVSLMVERKADKLTGKA
;
A
#
# COMPACT_ATOMS: atom_id res chain seq x y z
N MET A 1 5.90 17.89 -16.21
CA MET A 1 4.55 17.30 -16.34
C MET A 1 4.48 15.87 -15.78
N VAL A 2 5.18 15.58 -14.67
CA VAL A 2 5.24 14.23 -14.04
C VAL A 2 4.58 14.21 -12.65
N GLN A 3 4.24 15.38 -12.10
CA GLN A 3 3.87 15.57 -10.69
C GLN A 3 2.49 15.05 -10.27
N ASN A 4 1.63 14.61 -11.21
CA ASN A 4 0.21 14.35 -10.90
C ASN A 4 -0.24 12.89 -11.04
N TYR A 5 0.67 11.94 -11.28
CA TYR A 5 0.28 10.62 -11.79
C TYR A 5 0.67 9.43 -10.92
N VAL A 6 1.62 9.57 -9.99
CA VAL A 6 1.97 8.49 -9.05
C VAL A 6 0.87 8.25 -8.01
N PHE A 7 0.04 9.27 -7.75
CA PHE A 7 -1.09 9.23 -6.83
C PHE A 7 -2.38 8.90 -7.57
N ASN A 8 -2.40 7.77 -8.29
CA ASN A 8 -3.65 7.32 -8.85
C ASN A 8 -4.57 6.93 -7.69
N ASP A 9 -5.65 7.69 -7.46
CA ASP A 9 -6.69 7.37 -6.49
C ASP A 9 -7.10 5.89 -6.59
N ALA A 10 -7.08 5.31 -7.79
CA ALA A 10 -7.40 3.90 -8.00
C ALA A 10 -6.46 2.94 -7.24
N LEU A 11 -5.15 3.18 -7.19
CA LEU A 11 -4.20 2.32 -6.47
C LEU A 11 -4.44 2.40 -4.96
N LEU A 12 -4.65 3.62 -4.46
CA LEU A 12 -5.03 3.88 -3.07
C LEU A 12 -6.34 3.18 -2.70
N GLN A 13 -7.36 3.33 -3.53
CA GLN A 13 -8.67 2.74 -3.30
C GLN A 13 -8.61 1.21 -3.35
N ASP A 14 -7.86 0.63 -4.30
CA ASP A 14 -7.64 -0.82 -4.37
C ASP A 14 -6.95 -1.32 -3.09
N ALA A 15 -5.92 -0.61 -2.63
CA ALA A 15 -5.18 -0.94 -1.42
C ALA A 15 -6.05 -0.87 -0.16
N ILE A 16 -6.81 0.23 0.00
CA ILE A 16 -7.74 0.45 1.10
C ILE A 16 -8.83 -0.62 1.08
N THR A 17 -9.40 -0.91 -0.09
CA THR A 17 -10.43 -1.94 -0.25
C THR A 17 -9.90 -3.33 0.09
N PHE A 18 -8.65 -3.63 -0.29
CA PHE A 18 -8.00 -4.88 0.10
C PHE A 18 -7.77 -4.92 1.60
N ALA A 19 -7.25 -3.85 2.19
CA ALA A 19 -7.05 -3.73 3.63
C ALA A 19 -8.37 -3.91 4.39
N ASP A 20 -9.45 -3.24 4.01
CA ASP A 20 -10.75 -3.33 4.68
C ASP A 20 -11.38 -4.74 4.65
N LYS A 21 -11.06 -5.52 3.61
CA LYS A 21 -11.52 -6.91 3.45
C LYS A 21 -10.70 -7.90 4.29
N HIS A 22 -9.41 -7.63 4.46
CA HIS A 22 -8.48 -8.57 5.08
C HIS A 22 -8.02 -8.15 6.48
N CYS A 23 -8.24 -6.91 6.92
CA CYS A 23 -7.80 -6.40 8.21
C CYS A 23 -8.38 -7.18 9.39
N ASP A 24 -9.56 -7.80 9.22
CA ASP A 24 -10.29 -8.45 10.31
C ASP A 24 -9.52 -9.62 10.94
N ILE A 25 -8.67 -10.33 10.18
CA ILE A 25 -7.84 -11.42 10.71
C ILE A 25 -6.63 -10.93 11.51
N PHE A 26 -6.19 -9.68 11.29
CA PHE A 26 -5.01 -9.10 11.93
C PHE A 26 -5.31 -8.69 13.37
N GLU A 27 -4.37 -8.99 14.25
CA GLU A 27 -4.46 -8.72 15.68
C GLU A 27 -3.21 -7.94 16.09
N ASP A 28 -3.38 -6.95 16.96
CA ASP A 28 -2.28 -6.18 17.56
C ASP A 28 -1.56 -7.02 18.63
N THR A 29 -1.00 -8.14 18.20
CA THR A 29 -0.27 -9.08 19.04
C THR A 29 1.02 -9.48 18.34
N PRO A 30 2.05 -9.88 19.09
CA PRO A 30 3.29 -10.40 18.49
C PRO A 30 3.09 -11.75 17.79
N GLU A 31 1.91 -12.36 17.87
CA GLU A 31 1.61 -13.65 17.26
C GLU A 31 1.33 -13.49 15.75
N GLN A 32 2.28 -13.97 14.95
CA GLN A 32 2.22 -13.96 13.50
C GLN A 32 1.50 -15.23 13.00
N LYS A 33 0.29 -15.08 12.43
CA LYS A 33 -0.45 -16.21 11.85
C LYS A 33 0.07 -16.52 10.45
N LEU A 34 0.08 -17.79 10.06
CA LEU A 34 0.47 -18.21 8.69
C LEU A 34 -0.38 -17.53 7.61
N GLU A 35 -1.65 -17.25 7.91
CA GLU A 35 -2.58 -16.56 7.04
C GLU A 35 -2.13 -15.13 6.69
N TYR A 36 -1.40 -14.44 7.59
CA TYR A 36 -0.90 -13.09 7.34
C TYR A 36 0.11 -13.07 6.19
N THR A 37 0.94 -14.11 6.10
CA THR A 37 1.91 -14.25 5.00
C THR A 37 1.20 -14.47 3.67
N THR A 38 0.12 -15.25 3.65
CA THR A 38 -0.70 -15.44 2.43
C THR A 38 -1.29 -14.11 1.97
N VAL A 39 -1.95 -13.39 2.88
CA VAL A 39 -2.56 -12.09 2.58
C VAL A 39 -1.51 -11.05 2.15
N TYR A 40 -0.33 -11.06 2.76
CA TYR A 40 0.78 -10.19 2.35
C TYR A 40 1.25 -10.49 0.93
N ASN A 41 1.41 -11.76 0.57
CA ASN A 41 1.81 -12.13 -0.79
C ASN A 41 0.75 -11.73 -1.82
N ASP A 42 -0.53 -11.89 -1.50
CA ASP A 42 -1.63 -11.47 -2.37
C ASP A 42 -1.65 -9.94 -2.55
N PHE A 43 -1.47 -9.18 -1.46
CA PHE A 43 -1.37 -7.72 -1.51
C PHE A 43 -0.17 -7.27 -2.35
N LYS A 44 0.98 -7.91 -2.10
CA LYS A 44 2.22 -7.61 -2.81
C LYS A 44 2.07 -7.86 -4.31
N GLN A 45 1.51 -8.99 -4.70
CA GLN A 45 1.28 -9.32 -6.11
C GLN A 45 0.30 -8.35 -6.77
N LEU A 46 -0.77 -7.94 -6.07
CA LEU A 46 -1.71 -6.94 -6.56
C LEU A 46 -1.00 -5.61 -6.83
N PHE A 47 -0.19 -5.14 -5.89
CA PHE A 47 0.56 -3.90 -6.02
C PHE A 47 1.63 -3.96 -7.12
N GLU A 48 2.43 -5.02 -7.15
CA GLU A 48 3.46 -5.23 -8.18
C GLU A 48 2.83 -5.22 -9.57
N THR A 49 1.72 -5.95 -9.77
CA THR A 49 1.00 -5.98 -11.05
C THR A 49 0.50 -4.59 -11.46
N LYS A 50 -0.05 -3.83 -10.50
CA LYS A 50 -0.59 -2.48 -10.76
C LYS A 50 0.52 -1.48 -11.08
N VAL A 51 1.60 -1.51 -10.31
CA VAL A 51 2.78 -0.67 -10.54
C VAL A 51 3.41 -1.02 -11.88
N GLU A 52 3.63 -2.30 -12.19
CA GLU A 52 4.22 -2.74 -13.46
C GLU A 52 3.35 -2.33 -14.66
N THR A 53 2.04 -2.53 -14.57
CA THR A 53 1.09 -2.10 -15.63
C THR A 53 1.18 -0.59 -15.82
N TYR A 54 1.15 0.18 -14.72
CA TYR A 54 1.23 1.63 -14.76
C TYR A 54 2.56 2.13 -15.35
N LEU A 55 3.68 1.56 -14.94
CA LEU A 55 5.01 1.88 -15.46
C LEU A 55 5.09 1.57 -16.97
N SER A 56 4.56 0.42 -17.37
CA SER A 56 4.52 -0.01 -18.78
C SER A 56 3.65 0.91 -19.64
N GLU A 57 2.46 1.30 -19.17
CA GLU A 57 1.56 2.21 -19.88
C GLU A 57 2.15 3.62 -20.04
N LYS A 58 2.97 4.04 -19.08
CA LYS A 58 3.59 5.38 -19.08
C LYS A 58 4.98 5.40 -19.71
N GLY A 59 5.57 4.23 -19.97
CA GLY A 59 6.97 4.13 -20.40
C GLY A 59 7.95 4.68 -19.36
N VAL A 60 7.61 4.57 -18.08
CA VAL A 60 8.42 5.05 -16.95
C VAL A 60 9.21 3.87 -16.39
N THR A 61 10.48 4.07 -16.08
CA THR A 61 11.30 3.02 -15.46
C THR A 61 11.09 2.96 -13.95
N MET A 62 11.39 1.81 -13.35
CA MET A 62 11.33 1.64 -11.89
C MET A 62 12.20 2.68 -11.16
N GLU A 63 13.38 3.00 -11.68
CA GLU A 63 14.27 4.04 -11.13
C GLU A 63 13.61 5.42 -11.09
N GLN A 64 12.91 5.81 -12.17
CA GLN A 64 12.18 7.08 -12.22
C GLN A 64 11.01 7.09 -11.23
N PHE A 65 10.35 5.95 -11.03
CA PHE A 65 9.29 5.82 -10.05
C PHE A 65 9.80 5.98 -8.62
N GLU A 66 10.90 5.30 -8.27
CA GLU A 66 11.56 5.46 -6.97
C GLU A 66 12.03 6.90 -6.72
N GLU A 67 12.53 7.58 -7.75
CA GLU A 67 12.94 8.98 -7.64
C GLU A 67 11.75 9.90 -7.35
N VAL A 68 10.60 9.65 -7.98
CA VAL A 68 9.35 10.39 -7.72
C VAL A 68 8.84 10.10 -6.30
N LEU A 69 8.83 8.83 -5.87
CA LEU A 69 8.45 8.48 -4.49
C LEU A 69 9.33 9.18 -3.46
N THR A 70 10.64 9.20 -3.69
CA THR A 70 11.61 9.84 -2.80
C THR A 70 11.40 11.36 -2.74
N LYS A 71 11.07 11.99 -3.88
CA LYS A 71 10.78 13.42 -3.97
C LYS A 71 9.46 13.81 -3.30
N HIS A 72 8.49 12.92 -3.30
CA HIS A 72 7.14 13.18 -2.78
C HIS A 72 6.89 12.55 -1.39
N LYS A 73 7.92 11.98 -0.74
CA LYS A 73 7.79 11.37 0.60
C LYS A 73 7.25 12.34 1.67
N ASP A 74 7.55 13.63 1.51
CA ASP A 74 7.20 14.70 2.47
C ASP A 74 5.94 15.47 2.05
N ASP A 75 5.30 15.10 0.94
CA ASP A 75 4.07 15.73 0.44
C ASP A 75 2.84 15.06 1.08
N GLU A 76 1.98 15.84 1.73
CA GLU A 76 0.81 15.33 2.46
C GLU A 76 -0.16 14.56 1.56
N ASN A 77 -0.32 14.98 0.29
CA ASN A 77 -1.18 14.28 -0.66
C ASN A 77 -0.59 12.92 -1.08
N SER A 78 0.71 12.76 -0.89
CA SER A 78 1.51 11.65 -1.41
C SER A 78 1.86 10.63 -0.34
N LYS A 79 1.85 11.07 0.92
CA LYS A 79 2.25 10.31 2.10
C LYS A 79 1.55 8.96 2.20
N MET A 80 0.23 8.93 1.99
CA MET A 80 -0.56 7.69 2.10
C MET A 80 -0.16 6.63 1.05
N VAL A 81 0.03 7.03 -0.21
CA VAL A 81 0.47 6.11 -1.29
C VAL A 81 1.87 5.59 -0.99
N VAL A 82 2.73 6.49 -0.55
CA VAL A 82 4.12 6.20 -0.26
C VAL A 82 4.24 5.23 0.93
N GLU A 83 3.45 5.42 2.00
CA GLU A 83 3.32 4.49 3.12
C GLU A 83 2.78 3.12 2.69
N LEU A 84 1.77 3.08 1.81
CA LEU A 84 1.24 1.84 1.23
C LEU A 84 2.27 1.08 0.40
N LEU A 85 3.10 1.79 -0.37
CA LEU A 85 4.20 1.19 -1.14
C LEU A 85 5.29 0.64 -0.22
N TRP A 86 5.61 1.34 0.87
CA TRP A 86 6.50 0.81 1.90
C TRP A 86 5.92 -0.41 2.60
N ALA A 87 4.61 -0.42 2.87
CA ALA A 87 3.90 -1.58 3.38
C ALA A 87 3.97 -2.76 2.40
N CYS A 88 3.86 -2.52 1.09
CA CYS A 88 4.04 -3.57 0.08
C CYS A 88 5.47 -4.16 0.07
N ALA A 89 6.48 -3.34 0.39
CA ALA A 89 7.88 -3.76 0.40
C ALA A 89 8.33 -4.37 1.74
N SER A 90 7.61 -4.09 2.84
CA SER A 90 7.95 -4.53 4.19
C SER A 90 6.76 -5.18 4.88
N TYR A 91 6.92 -6.47 5.21
CA TYR A 91 5.93 -7.24 5.93
C TYR A 91 5.53 -6.62 7.29
N GLU A 92 6.50 -6.07 8.03
CA GLU A 92 6.24 -5.43 9.33
C GLU A 92 5.38 -4.17 9.19
N MET A 93 5.63 -3.38 8.14
CA MET A 93 4.85 -2.19 7.82
C MET A 93 3.43 -2.57 7.37
N PHE A 94 3.30 -3.65 6.59
CA PHE A 94 2.00 -4.18 6.19
C PHE A 94 1.14 -4.62 7.35
N VAL A 95 1.70 -5.39 8.29
CA VAL A 95 0.97 -5.85 9.48
C VAL A 95 0.51 -4.65 10.31
N SER A 96 1.38 -3.67 10.52
CA SER A 96 1.05 -2.43 11.24
C SER A 96 -0.11 -1.68 10.57
N LEU A 97 -0.07 -1.53 9.24
CA LEU A 97 -1.12 -0.86 8.48
C LEU A 97 -2.46 -1.61 8.55
N MET A 98 -2.45 -2.94 8.50
CA MET A 98 -3.67 -3.75 8.63
C MET A 98 -4.30 -3.65 10.02
N VAL A 99 -3.47 -3.65 11.07
CA VAL A 99 -3.92 -3.46 12.46
C VAL A 99 -4.49 -2.06 12.65
N GLU A 100 -3.82 -1.03 12.14
CA GLU A 100 -4.31 0.35 12.18
C GLU A 100 -5.64 0.50 11.42
N ARG A 101 -5.73 -0.04 10.19
CA ARG A 101 -6.97 0.00 9.40
C ARG A 101 -8.12 -0.71 10.09
N LYS A 102 -7.86 -1.85 10.75
CA LYS A 102 -8.86 -2.52 11.59
C LYS A 102 -9.34 -1.61 12.72
N ALA A 103 -8.42 -0.93 13.41
CA ALA A 103 -8.76 0.00 14.49
C ALA A 103 -9.59 1.19 13.97
N ASP A 104 -9.25 1.76 12.82
CA ASP A 104 -10.01 2.85 12.19
C ASP A 104 -11.42 2.40 11.78
N LYS A 105 -11.54 1.20 11.22
CA LYS A 105 -12.83 0.57 10.88
C LYS A 105 -13.71 0.36 12.11
N LEU A 106 -13.13 -0.04 13.23
CA LEU A 106 -13.85 -0.23 14.50
C LEU A 106 -14.22 1.09 15.18
N THR A 107 -13.41 2.14 15.01
CA THR A 107 -13.66 3.45 15.61
C THR A 107 -14.51 4.38 14.74
N GLY A 108 -14.92 3.94 13.54
CA GLY A 108 -15.74 4.71 12.62
C GLY A 108 -15.01 5.87 11.95
N LYS A 109 -13.68 5.80 11.88
CA LYS A 109 -12.80 6.79 11.22
C LYS A 109 -12.39 6.38 9.80
N ALA A 110 -12.80 5.18 9.36
CA ALA A 110 -12.43 4.56 8.09
C ALA A 110 -13.08 5.17 6.85
#